data_AF-A0A5M4FEW4-F1
#
_entry.id   AF-A0A5M4FEW4-F1
#
_cell.length_a   1.000
_cell.length_b   1.000
_cell.length_c   1.000
_cell.angle_alpha   90.00
_cell.angle_beta   90.00
_cell.angle_gamma   90.00
#
_symmetry.space_group_name_H-M   'P 1'
#
loop_
_entity.id
_entity.type
_entity.pdbx_description
1 polymer ?
#
loop_
_entity_poly.entity_id
_entity_poly.type
_entity_poly.pdbx_seq_one_letter_code
_entity_poly.pdbx_strand_id
1 'polypeptide(L)'
;MSDQSGLSIFDAAEKSGDASFPLARRGGYDSDAVDAWVRTQSAEFQKAADSLKAVQSENENLRDLIEKLKDRVEAVEKPSYTGLGNHAAQLLGLAEQEAEDVRNRAVREADELVKKAEEEAAIVRATANHEAEELRGRAVIELEEKRKQLLEDAEAMHADAIAHTEDLRAHAEREAAQVKLAADQDAQNMRLGATREVEQARAAADREVTEARRVLAVEKERLAREASENHASATEQTAKLVKDAETRAKAADDRARDIMDQAAKARDAASAEAARLLDNAKAEASQLVSGASAEAQHIRVSATTDAERQTRVLRAEVEELQRKRDGIMAQMGQLRDIVSTFAPSAVVKDDDKVKAEPKAEEKAAPAEPKAEAPAEAKAEEPAAAEDDADEAVEEKTS
;
A
#
# COMPACT_ATOMS: atom_id res chain seq x y z
N MET A 1 -157.74 -99.41 59.74
CA MET A 1 -158.70 -100.16 60.58
C MET A 1 -158.41 -101.64 60.43
N SER A 2 -158.95 -102.46 61.35
CA SER A 2 -159.06 -103.94 61.27
C SER A 2 -157.81 -104.74 60.89
N ASP A 3 -157.27 -105.42 61.90
CA ASP A 3 -156.83 -106.82 61.89
C ASP A 3 -155.92 -107.34 60.76
N GLN A 4 -154.73 -107.79 61.16
CA GLN A 4 -154.51 -109.24 61.15
C GLN A 4 -153.54 -109.71 62.25
N SER A 5 -154.05 -110.52 63.17
CA SER A 5 -153.35 -111.12 64.30
C SER A 5 -152.48 -112.32 63.87
N GLY A 6 -151.49 -112.08 63.01
CA GLY A 6 -150.64 -113.13 62.42
C GLY A 6 -149.37 -113.47 63.23
N LEU A 7 -148.74 -112.49 63.90
CA LEU A 7 -147.43 -112.70 64.55
C LEU A 7 -147.48 -113.58 65.80
N SER A 8 -148.64 -113.70 66.46
CA SER A 8 -148.82 -114.44 67.71
C SER A 8 -148.65 -115.97 67.58
N ILE A 9 -148.55 -116.52 66.37
CA ILE A 9 -148.19 -117.93 66.16
C ILE A 9 -146.67 -118.13 66.15
N PHE A 10 -145.91 -117.20 65.58
CA PHE A 10 -144.45 -117.30 65.50
C PHE A 10 -143.76 -116.95 66.83
N ASP A 11 -144.29 -115.97 67.58
CA ASP A 11 -143.83 -115.66 68.95
C ASP A 11 -144.13 -116.80 69.97
N ALA A 12 -145.11 -117.66 69.67
CA ALA A 12 -145.35 -118.90 70.40
C ALA A 12 -144.36 -120.01 70.00
N ALA A 13 -143.88 -120.02 68.75
CA ALA A 13 -142.88 -120.97 68.28
C ALA A 13 -141.50 -120.74 68.91
N GLU A 14 -141.03 -119.49 69.04
CA GLU A 14 -139.77 -119.19 69.76
C GLU A 14 -139.80 -119.68 71.21
N LYS A 15 -140.94 -119.56 71.90
CA LYS A 15 -141.14 -120.06 73.27
C LYS A 15 -141.31 -121.58 73.36
N SER A 16 -141.41 -122.29 72.24
CA SER A 16 -141.56 -123.75 72.20
C SER A 16 -140.24 -124.52 72.13
N GLY A 17 -139.09 -123.83 71.98
CA GLY A 17 -137.77 -124.45 71.85
C GLY A 17 -137.35 -125.32 73.05
N ASP A 18 -137.83 -125.01 74.25
CA ASP A 18 -137.59 -125.79 75.49
C ASP A 18 -138.68 -126.84 75.81
N ALA A 19 -139.69 -127.00 74.93
CA ALA A 19 -140.86 -127.85 75.21
C ALA A 19 -140.61 -129.34 74.92
N SER A 20 -139.96 -130.04 75.86
CA SER A 20 -139.71 -131.49 75.77
C SER A 20 -141.00 -132.33 75.70
N PHE A 21 -141.04 -133.30 74.78
CA PHE A 21 -142.19 -134.21 74.61
C PHE A 21 -142.30 -135.23 75.78
N PRO A 22 -143.53 -135.56 76.24
CA PRO A 22 -143.73 -136.43 77.39
C PRO A 22 -143.40 -137.92 77.11
N LEU A 23 -142.51 -138.50 77.91
CA LEU A 23 -142.03 -139.88 77.73
C LEU A 23 -143.06 -140.95 78.12
N ALA A 24 -143.37 -141.86 77.18
CA ALA A 24 -144.28 -142.99 77.39
C ALA A 24 -143.52 -144.31 77.70
N ARG A 25 -143.89 -145.01 78.78
CA ARG A 25 -143.13 -146.17 79.32
C ARG A 25 -143.15 -147.46 78.50
N ARG A 26 -143.88 -147.54 77.38
CA ARG A 26 -143.85 -148.70 76.46
C ARG A 26 -144.38 -148.32 75.07
N GLY A 27 -143.57 -148.45 74.04
CA GLY A 27 -143.99 -148.25 72.64
C GLY A 27 -144.02 -146.80 72.13
N GLY A 28 -143.36 -145.87 72.80
CA GLY A 28 -143.13 -144.52 72.27
C GLY A 28 -142.07 -144.48 71.17
N TYR A 29 -142.00 -143.36 70.44
CA TYR A 29 -140.89 -143.07 69.53
C TYR A 29 -139.57 -142.89 70.28
N ASP A 30 -138.45 -143.19 69.61
CA ASP A 30 -137.10 -142.96 70.13
C ASP A 30 -136.84 -141.45 70.30
N SER A 31 -136.51 -141.03 71.53
CA SER A 31 -136.30 -139.62 71.87
C SER A 31 -135.16 -139.00 71.08
N ASP A 32 -134.07 -139.75 70.89
CA ASP A 32 -132.86 -139.21 70.27
C ASP A 32 -133.07 -139.02 68.77
N ALA A 33 -133.87 -139.89 68.15
CA ALA A 33 -134.30 -139.75 66.76
C ALA A 33 -135.29 -138.58 66.56
N VAL A 34 -136.23 -138.37 67.49
CA VAL A 34 -137.17 -137.23 67.44
C VAL A 34 -136.43 -135.91 67.64
N ASP A 35 -135.55 -135.81 68.63
CA ASP A 35 -134.73 -134.62 68.88
C ASP A 35 -133.81 -134.30 67.69
N ALA A 36 -133.19 -135.32 67.08
CA ALA A 36 -132.40 -135.14 65.87
C ALA A 36 -133.25 -134.63 64.69
N TRP A 37 -134.46 -135.16 64.51
CA TRP A 37 -135.38 -134.70 63.47
C TRP A 37 -135.86 -133.26 63.72
N VAL A 38 -136.26 -132.92 64.94
CA VAL A 38 -136.70 -131.56 65.31
C VAL A 38 -135.58 -130.53 65.12
N ARG A 39 -134.34 -130.84 65.52
CA ARG A 39 -133.18 -129.97 65.29
C ARG A 39 -132.84 -129.82 63.80
N THR A 40 -133.08 -130.86 63.00
CA THR A 40 -132.93 -130.79 61.54
C THR A 40 -134.00 -129.88 60.94
N GLN A 41 -135.27 -130.07 61.35
CA GLN A 41 -136.40 -129.34 60.80
C GLN A 41 -136.38 -127.85 61.17
N SER A 42 -135.95 -127.50 62.40
CA SER A 42 -135.75 -126.10 62.80
C SER A 42 -134.59 -125.45 62.06
N ALA A 43 -133.49 -126.18 61.81
CA ALA A 43 -132.39 -125.69 60.97
C ALA A 43 -132.79 -125.49 59.50
N GLU A 44 -133.73 -126.29 58.97
CA GLU A 44 -134.32 -126.07 57.65
C GLU A 44 -135.23 -124.83 57.62
N PHE A 45 -136.11 -124.65 58.60
CA PHE A 45 -136.95 -123.45 58.71
C PHE A 45 -136.12 -122.17 58.87
N GLN A 46 -135.04 -122.20 59.65
CA GLN A 46 -134.14 -121.05 59.79
C GLN A 46 -133.48 -120.67 58.46
N LYS A 47 -132.94 -121.66 57.72
CA LYS A 47 -132.39 -121.45 56.36
C LYS A 47 -133.44 -120.91 55.38
N ALA A 48 -134.69 -121.36 55.47
CA ALA A 48 -135.79 -120.85 54.65
C ALA A 48 -136.16 -119.39 55.00
N ALA A 49 -136.15 -119.03 56.28
CA ALA A 49 -136.41 -117.66 56.73
C ALA A 49 -135.28 -116.69 56.32
N ASP A 50 -134.02 -117.12 56.43
CA ASP A 50 -132.87 -116.29 56.08
C ASP A 50 -132.71 -116.13 54.56
N SER A 51 -133.02 -117.17 53.76
CA SER A 51 -133.07 -117.05 52.29
C SER A 51 -134.22 -116.17 51.81
N LEU A 52 -135.40 -116.20 52.47
CA LEU A 52 -136.50 -115.28 52.15
C LEU A 52 -136.11 -113.82 52.39
N LYS A 53 -135.43 -113.51 53.50
CA LYS A 53 -134.90 -112.16 53.78
C LYS A 53 -133.86 -111.72 52.75
N ALA A 54 -132.98 -112.62 52.32
CA ALA A 54 -132.00 -112.34 51.27
C ALA A 54 -132.70 -111.94 49.96
N VAL A 55 -133.65 -112.76 49.48
CA VAL A 55 -134.41 -112.48 48.24
C VAL A 55 -135.27 -111.22 48.35
N GLN A 56 -135.79 -110.89 49.52
CA GLN A 56 -136.50 -109.62 49.77
C GLN A 56 -135.57 -108.41 49.62
N SER A 57 -134.41 -108.42 50.28
CA SER A 57 -133.43 -107.32 50.15
C SER A 57 -132.85 -107.22 48.74
N GLU A 58 -132.68 -108.34 48.02
CA GLU A 58 -132.33 -108.33 46.59
C GLU A 58 -133.43 -107.69 45.72
N ASN A 59 -134.71 -107.98 45.99
CA ASN A 59 -135.83 -107.35 45.27
C ASN A 59 -135.92 -105.84 45.52
N GLU A 60 -135.61 -105.38 46.73
CA GLU A 60 -135.56 -103.95 47.05
C GLU A 60 -134.39 -103.28 46.33
N ASN A 61 -133.18 -103.84 46.41
CA ASN A 61 -132.01 -103.37 45.66
C ASN A 61 -132.24 -103.32 44.13
N LEU A 62 -132.93 -104.33 43.56
CA LEU A 62 -133.27 -104.38 42.14
C LEU A 62 -134.31 -103.32 41.74
N ARG A 63 -135.29 -103.01 42.59
CA ARG A 63 -136.25 -101.91 42.36
C ARG A 63 -135.53 -100.56 42.37
N ASP A 64 -134.70 -100.34 43.38
CA ASP A 64 -133.82 -99.17 43.51
C ASP A 64 -132.93 -98.97 42.27
N LEU A 65 -132.41 -100.06 41.70
CA LEU A 65 -131.61 -100.03 40.48
C LEU A 65 -132.47 -99.72 39.24
N ILE A 66 -133.66 -100.31 39.13
CA ILE A 66 -134.59 -100.07 38.02
C ILE A 66 -135.05 -98.60 37.99
N GLU A 67 -135.30 -97.98 39.14
CA GLU A 67 -135.69 -96.57 39.23
C GLU A 67 -134.55 -95.65 38.78
N LYS A 68 -133.34 -95.85 39.32
CA LYS A 68 -132.11 -95.13 38.90
C LYS A 68 -131.74 -95.34 37.44
N LEU A 69 -132.15 -96.46 36.83
CA LEU A 69 -131.99 -96.71 35.39
C LEU A 69 -133.06 -95.99 34.55
N LYS A 70 -134.32 -95.92 35.01
CA LYS A 70 -135.37 -95.14 34.34
C LYS A 70 -135.03 -93.65 34.29
N ASP A 71 -134.55 -93.08 35.39
CA ASP A 71 -134.14 -91.67 35.45
C ASP A 71 -133.05 -91.35 34.41
N ARG A 72 -132.08 -92.27 34.24
CA ARG A 72 -131.02 -92.17 33.22
C ARG A 72 -131.54 -92.32 31.80
N VAL A 73 -132.62 -93.07 31.57
CA VAL A 73 -133.24 -93.22 30.24
C VAL A 73 -134.08 -91.99 29.89
N GLU A 74 -134.93 -91.48 30.80
CA GLU A 74 -135.69 -90.24 30.56
C GLU A 74 -134.76 -89.05 30.29
N ALA A 75 -133.62 -88.96 30.99
CA ALA A 75 -132.60 -87.94 30.75
C ALA A 75 -131.92 -88.02 29.37
N VAL A 76 -131.99 -89.17 28.69
CA VAL A 76 -131.48 -89.37 27.32
C VAL A 76 -132.58 -89.18 26.27
N GLU A 77 -133.81 -89.61 26.53
CA GLU A 77 -134.94 -89.43 25.61
C GLU A 77 -135.44 -87.97 25.54
N LYS A 78 -135.25 -87.19 26.61
CA LYS A 78 -135.60 -85.76 26.67
C LYS A 78 -134.34 -84.90 26.91
N PRO A 79 -133.42 -84.79 25.93
CA PRO A 79 -132.17 -84.04 26.09
C PRO A 79 -132.48 -82.55 26.32
N SER A 80 -132.27 -82.10 27.55
CA SER A 80 -132.55 -80.72 27.96
C SER A 80 -131.48 -79.75 27.47
N TYR A 81 -131.91 -78.57 27.00
CA TYR A 81 -131.00 -77.50 26.56
C TYR A 81 -130.04 -77.05 27.68
N THR A 82 -130.41 -77.23 28.95
CA THR A 82 -129.55 -77.00 30.12
C THR A 82 -128.39 -78.00 30.21
N GLY A 83 -128.58 -79.26 29.80
CA GLY A 83 -127.51 -80.26 29.74
C GLY A 83 -126.45 -79.91 28.68
N LEU A 84 -126.89 -79.52 27.48
CA LEU A 84 -126.00 -79.03 26.42
C LEU A 84 -125.32 -77.71 26.80
N GLY A 85 -126.04 -76.79 27.44
CA GLY A 85 -125.46 -75.55 27.98
C GLY A 85 -124.37 -75.81 29.02
N ASN A 86 -124.60 -76.74 29.96
CA ASN A 86 -123.60 -77.13 30.96
C ASN A 86 -122.38 -77.81 30.33
N HIS A 87 -122.56 -78.69 29.35
CA HIS A 87 -121.41 -79.33 28.67
C HIS A 87 -120.63 -78.34 27.79
N ALA A 88 -121.32 -77.43 27.09
CA ALA A 88 -120.68 -76.35 26.36
C ALA A 88 -119.92 -75.38 27.28
N ALA A 89 -120.46 -75.07 28.47
CA ALA A 89 -119.77 -74.27 29.48
C ALA A 89 -118.55 -75.01 30.07
N GLN A 90 -118.61 -76.33 30.25
CA GLN A 90 -117.46 -77.14 30.65
C GLN A 90 -116.37 -77.19 29.58
N LEU A 91 -116.74 -77.36 28.31
CA LEU A 91 -115.79 -77.31 27.19
C LEU A 91 -115.19 -75.92 27.01
N LEU A 92 -115.98 -74.86 27.18
CA LEU A 92 -115.50 -73.47 27.12
C LEU A 92 -114.54 -73.20 28.29
N GLY A 93 -114.89 -73.58 29.52
CA GLY A 93 -114.01 -73.41 30.69
C GLY A 93 -112.71 -74.21 30.57
N LEU A 94 -112.75 -75.42 30.00
CA LEU A 94 -111.55 -76.22 29.71
C LEU A 94 -110.69 -75.58 28.61
N ALA A 95 -111.31 -74.99 27.58
CA ALA A 95 -110.61 -74.26 26.52
C ALA A 95 -110.05 -72.91 27.00
N GLU A 96 -110.73 -72.20 27.89
CA GLU A 96 -110.24 -71.00 28.56
C GLU A 96 -109.05 -71.33 29.48
N GLN A 97 -109.12 -72.45 30.21
CA GLN A 97 -108.01 -72.95 31.02
C GLN A 97 -106.80 -73.34 30.15
N GLU A 98 -106.98 -74.15 29.09
CA GLU A 98 -105.86 -74.50 28.19
C GLU A 98 -105.31 -73.24 27.48
N ALA A 99 -106.15 -72.28 27.11
CA ALA A 99 -105.70 -71.00 26.54
C ALA A 99 -104.98 -70.10 27.58
N GLU A 100 -105.32 -70.19 28.86
CA GLU A 100 -104.55 -69.57 29.95
C GLU A 100 -103.22 -70.30 30.18
N ASP A 101 -103.21 -71.63 30.23
CA ASP A 101 -101.99 -72.43 30.39
C ASP A 101 -101.04 -72.31 29.20
N VAL A 102 -101.55 -72.15 27.96
CA VAL A 102 -100.75 -71.84 26.76
C VAL A 102 -100.17 -70.42 26.83
N ARG A 103 -100.96 -69.42 27.26
CA ARG A 103 -100.44 -68.05 27.48
C ARG A 103 -99.38 -68.02 28.57
N ASN A 104 -99.61 -68.72 29.68
CA ASN A 104 -98.66 -68.83 30.80
C ASN A 104 -97.39 -69.60 30.41
N ARG A 105 -97.47 -70.61 29.53
CA ARG A 105 -96.30 -71.24 28.88
C ARG A 105 -95.54 -70.23 28.01
N ALA A 106 -96.22 -69.60 27.05
CA ALA A 106 -95.61 -68.66 26.11
C ALA A 106 -94.94 -67.44 26.79
N VAL A 107 -95.52 -66.93 27.88
CA VAL A 107 -94.91 -65.85 28.67
C VAL A 107 -93.63 -66.33 29.37
N ARG A 108 -93.63 -67.52 29.98
CA ARG A 108 -92.41 -68.09 30.61
C ARG A 108 -91.32 -68.37 29.57
N GLU A 109 -91.69 -68.91 28.41
CA GLU A 109 -90.77 -69.16 27.29
C GLU A 109 -90.18 -67.85 26.75
N ALA A 110 -90.98 -66.77 26.67
CA ALA A 110 -90.50 -65.44 26.30
C ALA A 110 -89.57 -64.84 27.38
N ASP A 111 -89.92 -64.93 28.67
CA ASP A 111 -89.08 -64.48 29.79
C ASP A 111 -87.74 -65.23 29.82
N GLU A 112 -87.74 -66.53 29.53
CA GLU A 112 -86.53 -67.34 29.40
C GLU A 112 -85.69 -66.95 28.18
N LEU A 113 -86.32 -66.67 27.04
CA LEU A 113 -85.64 -66.24 25.82
C LEU A 113 -84.99 -64.85 26.01
N VAL A 114 -85.69 -63.92 26.68
CA VAL A 114 -85.14 -62.60 27.03
C VAL A 114 -83.94 -62.74 27.96
N LYS A 115 -84.02 -63.57 29.02
CA LYS A 115 -82.88 -63.82 29.92
C LYS A 115 -81.67 -64.39 29.18
N LYS A 116 -81.87 -65.39 28.32
CA LYS A 116 -80.80 -65.99 27.49
C LYS A 116 -80.18 -64.94 26.56
N ALA A 117 -80.99 -64.09 25.93
CA ALA A 117 -80.50 -63.00 25.09
C ALA A 117 -79.77 -61.90 25.88
N GLU A 118 -80.18 -61.60 27.12
CA GLU A 118 -79.50 -60.66 28.01
C GLU A 118 -78.14 -61.22 28.50
N GLU A 119 -78.08 -62.52 28.83
CA GLU A 119 -76.87 -63.25 29.19
C GLU A 119 -75.88 -63.30 28.00
N GLU A 120 -76.33 -63.70 26.82
CA GLU A 120 -75.53 -63.68 25.58
C GLU A 120 -75.02 -62.26 25.26
N ALA A 121 -75.89 -61.25 25.34
CA ALA A 121 -75.49 -59.87 25.13
C ALA A 121 -74.54 -59.34 26.23
N ALA A 122 -74.60 -59.85 27.45
CA ALA A 122 -73.64 -59.54 28.50
C ALA A 122 -72.26 -60.17 28.20
N ILE A 123 -72.24 -61.43 27.76
CA ILE A 123 -71.00 -62.13 27.35
C ILE A 123 -70.34 -61.40 26.17
N VAL A 124 -71.09 -61.09 25.10
CA VAL A 124 -70.56 -60.39 23.91
C VAL A 124 -70.04 -58.99 24.25
N ARG A 125 -70.68 -58.28 25.18
CA ARG A 125 -70.15 -56.98 25.68
C ARG A 125 -68.88 -57.16 26.51
N ALA A 126 -68.77 -58.22 27.31
CA ALA A 126 -67.57 -58.52 28.10
C ALA A 126 -66.38 -58.90 27.20
N THR A 127 -66.58 -59.76 26.20
CA THR A 127 -65.50 -60.12 25.25
C THR A 127 -65.06 -58.93 24.40
N ALA A 128 -66.01 -58.17 23.84
CA ALA A 128 -65.67 -56.98 23.03
C ALA A 128 -64.94 -55.89 23.84
N ASN A 129 -65.27 -55.70 25.12
CA ASN A 129 -64.52 -54.81 26.00
C ASN A 129 -63.10 -55.33 26.25
N HIS A 130 -62.95 -56.62 26.56
CA HIS A 130 -61.65 -57.25 26.82
C HIS A 130 -60.72 -57.22 25.59
N GLU A 131 -61.23 -57.58 24.41
CA GLU A 131 -60.51 -57.47 23.13
C GLU A 131 -60.08 -56.03 22.84
N ALA A 132 -60.94 -55.05 23.13
CA ALA A 132 -60.62 -53.63 22.97
C ALA A 132 -59.60 -53.13 24.03
N GLU A 133 -59.51 -53.75 25.20
CA GLU A 133 -58.45 -53.48 26.19
C GLU A 133 -57.12 -54.11 25.75
N GLU A 134 -57.11 -55.35 25.27
CA GLU A 134 -55.90 -55.99 24.72
C GLU A 134 -55.34 -55.25 23.49
N LEU A 135 -56.21 -54.78 22.59
CA LEU A 135 -55.82 -53.98 21.43
C LEU A 135 -55.21 -52.64 21.85
N ARG A 136 -55.77 -51.98 22.88
CA ARG A 136 -55.18 -50.75 23.44
C ARG A 136 -53.84 -51.03 24.12
N GLY A 137 -53.73 -52.10 24.90
CA GLY A 137 -52.48 -52.50 25.56
C GLY A 137 -51.36 -52.75 24.55
N ARG A 138 -51.63 -53.54 23.50
CA ARG A 138 -50.68 -53.75 22.39
C ARG A 138 -50.33 -52.45 21.67
N ALA A 139 -51.31 -51.60 21.36
CA ALA A 139 -51.05 -50.32 20.70
C ALA A 139 -50.19 -49.37 21.55
N VAL A 140 -50.34 -49.36 22.88
CA VAL A 140 -49.48 -48.59 23.79
C VAL A 140 -48.05 -49.13 23.77
N ILE A 141 -47.86 -50.45 23.90
CA ILE A 141 -46.52 -51.08 23.85
C ILE A 141 -45.83 -50.78 22.52
N GLU A 142 -46.51 -50.98 21.38
CA GLU A 142 -45.96 -50.66 20.06
C GLU A 142 -45.59 -49.17 19.91
N LEU A 143 -46.34 -48.25 20.52
CA LEU A 143 -46.03 -46.82 20.49
C LEU A 143 -44.85 -46.46 21.41
N GLU A 144 -44.71 -47.13 22.55
CA GLU A 144 -43.56 -46.96 23.45
C GLU A 144 -42.27 -47.54 22.83
N GLU A 145 -42.33 -48.71 22.18
CA GLU A 145 -41.23 -49.29 21.42
C GLU A 145 -40.78 -48.38 20.26
N LYS A 146 -41.73 -47.93 19.41
CA LYS A 146 -41.44 -47.01 18.30
C LYS A 146 -40.92 -45.66 18.80
N ARG A 147 -41.44 -45.14 19.92
CA ARG A 147 -40.93 -43.92 20.55
C ARG A 147 -39.50 -44.11 21.07
N LYS A 148 -39.18 -45.26 21.66
CA LYS A 148 -37.82 -45.58 22.11
C LYS A 148 -36.86 -45.65 20.93
N GLN A 149 -37.21 -46.38 19.87
CA GLN A 149 -36.44 -46.48 18.63
C GLN A 149 -36.15 -45.10 18.03
N LEU A 150 -37.18 -44.25 17.88
CA LEU A 150 -37.01 -42.89 17.34
C LEU A 150 -36.16 -41.96 18.22
N LEU A 151 -36.05 -42.23 19.53
CA LEU A 151 -35.14 -41.49 20.42
C LEU A 151 -33.71 -42.02 20.29
N GLU A 152 -33.52 -43.35 20.26
CA GLU A 152 -32.21 -43.98 20.06
C GLU A 152 -31.61 -43.61 18.67
N ASP A 153 -32.43 -43.59 17.62
CA ASP A 153 -32.06 -43.11 16.28
C ASP A 153 -31.68 -41.62 16.29
N ALA A 154 -32.46 -40.77 16.97
CA ALA A 154 -32.20 -39.34 17.04
C ALA A 154 -30.93 -39.00 17.85
N GLU A 155 -30.66 -39.72 18.94
CA GLU A 155 -29.43 -39.61 19.72
C GLU A 155 -28.21 -40.07 18.92
N ALA A 156 -28.33 -41.16 18.15
CA ALA A 156 -27.28 -41.62 17.23
C ALA A 156 -27.00 -40.59 16.12
N MET A 157 -28.02 -40.11 15.41
CA MET A 157 -27.86 -39.08 14.38
C MET A 157 -27.24 -37.78 14.93
N HIS A 158 -27.56 -37.41 16.17
CA HIS A 158 -26.98 -36.24 16.83
C HIS A 158 -25.51 -36.46 17.22
N ALA A 159 -25.15 -37.67 17.68
CA ALA A 159 -23.75 -38.02 17.97
C ALA A 159 -22.89 -38.04 16.69
N ASP A 160 -23.39 -38.65 15.60
CA ASP A 160 -22.73 -38.68 14.29
C ASP A 160 -22.56 -37.26 13.72
N ALA A 161 -23.58 -36.40 13.86
CA ALA A 161 -23.50 -35.02 13.43
C ALA A 161 -22.45 -34.22 14.21
N ILE A 162 -22.36 -34.39 15.54
CA ILE A 162 -21.31 -33.76 16.35
C ILE A 162 -19.93 -34.24 15.88
N ALA A 163 -19.71 -35.56 15.83
CA ALA A 163 -18.42 -36.13 15.42
C ALA A 163 -17.98 -35.63 14.03
N HIS A 164 -18.91 -35.57 13.07
CA HIS A 164 -18.61 -35.05 11.74
C HIS A 164 -18.25 -33.55 11.75
N THR A 165 -18.93 -32.73 12.56
CA THR A 165 -18.56 -31.30 12.71
C THR A 165 -17.24 -31.09 13.43
N GLU A 166 -16.88 -31.95 14.39
CA GLU A 166 -15.58 -31.92 15.06
C GLU A 166 -14.45 -32.34 14.11
N ASP A 167 -14.64 -33.39 13.30
CA ASP A 167 -13.68 -33.80 12.26
C ASP A 167 -13.48 -32.72 11.19
N LEU A 168 -14.57 -32.12 10.67
CA LEU A 168 -14.50 -31.02 9.71
C LEU A 168 -13.77 -29.80 10.31
N ARG A 169 -14.05 -29.48 11.58
CA ARG A 169 -13.36 -28.39 12.29
C ARG A 169 -11.87 -28.71 12.47
N ALA A 170 -11.53 -29.91 12.93
CA ALA A 170 -10.14 -30.33 13.11
C ALA A 170 -9.38 -30.43 11.78
N HIS A 171 -10.06 -30.73 10.67
CA HIS A 171 -9.51 -30.66 9.32
C HIS A 171 -9.22 -29.19 8.92
N ALA A 172 -10.20 -28.29 9.05
CA ALA A 172 -10.05 -26.88 8.70
C ALA A 172 -9.00 -26.16 9.58
N GLU A 173 -8.91 -26.49 10.88
CA GLU A 173 -7.87 -25.95 11.76
C GLU A 173 -6.45 -26.42 11.35
N ARG A 174 -6.30 -27.66 10.88
CA ARG A 174 -5.03 -28.18 10.33
C ARG A 174 -4.65 -27.51 9.02
N GLU A 175 -5.59 -27.35 8.09
CA GLU A 175 -5.33 -26.64 6.82
C GLU A 175 -4.99 -25.17 7.06
N ALA A 176 -5.73 -24.48 7.94
CA ALA A 176 -5.45 -23.09 8.30
C ALA A 176 -4.08 -22.93 8.97
N ALA A 177 -3.63 -23.91 9.76
CA ALA A 177 -2.27 -23.94 10.32
C ALA A 177 -1.20 -24.18 9.24
N GLN A 178 -1.44 -25.09 8.29
CA GLN A 178 -0.53 -25.37 7.18
C GLN A 178 -0.37 -24.16 6.24
N VAL A 179 -1.47 -23.50 5.89
CA VAL A 179 -1.46 -22.29 5.04
C VAL A 179 -0.74 -21.13 5.73
N LYS A 180 -0.93 -20.94 7.05
CA LYS A 180 -0.17 -19.95 7.82
C LYS A 180 1.33 -20.26 7.84
N LEU A 181 1.71 -21.51 8.11
CA LEU A 181 3.11 -21.91 8.13
C LEU A 181 3.79 -21.72 6.77
N ALA A 182 3.11 -22.03 5.67
CA ALA A 182 3.60 -21.77 4.32
C ALA A 182 3.77 -20.26 4.05
N ALA A 183 2.75 -19.45 4.39
CA ALA A 183 2.81 -18.00 4.22
C ALA A 183 3.91 -17.33 5.06
N ASP A 184 4.15 -17.80 6.29
CA ASP A 184 5.24 -17.35 7.15
C ASP A 184 6.62 -17.73 6.58
N GLN A 185 6.75 -18.93 6.00
CA GLN A 185 7.98 -19.37 5.32
C GLN A 185 8.24 -18.55 4.06
N ASP A 186 7.23 -18.32 3.21
CA ASP A 186 7.37 -17.49 2.01
C ASP A 186 7.68 -16.04 2.36
N ALA A 187 7.03 -15.46 3.39
CA ALA A 187 7.35 -14.12 3.88
C ALA A 187 8.78 -14.02 4.44
N GLN A 188 9.30 -15.07 5.09
CA GLN A 188 10.70 -15.13 5.52
C GLN A 188 11.65 -15.25 4.31
N ASN A 189 11.34 -16.11 3.34
CA ASN A 189 12.12 -16.29 2.11
C ASN A 189 12.21 -14.98 1.31
N MET A 190 11.08 -14.27 1.13
CA MET A 190 11.04 -12.96 0.47
C MET A 190 11.86 -11.90 1.23
N ARG A 191 11.76 -11.84 2.57
CA ARG A 191 12.56 -10.92 3.39
C ARG A 191 14.06 -11.21 3.30
N LEU A 192 14.46 -12.48 3.30
CA LEU A 192 15.86 -12.89 3.15
C LEU A 192 16.38 -12.61 1.73
N GLY A 193 15.55 -12.81 0.69
CA GLY A 193 15.84 -12.42 -0.69
C GLY A 193 16.10 -10.92 -0.81
N ALA A 194 15.11 -10.10 -0.44
CA ALA A 194 15.20 -8.64 -0.50
C ALA A 194 16.36 -8.08 0.35
N THR A 195 16.68 -8.69 1.49
CA THR A 195 17.85 -8.28 2.31
C THR A 195 19.16 -8.54 1.54
N ARG A 196 19.32 -9.71 0.94
CA ARG A 196 20.50 -10.05 0.11
C ARG A 196 20.60 -9.17 -1.13
N GLU A 197 19.49 -8.84 -1.78
CA GLU A 197 19.46 -7.93 -2.92
C GLU A 197 19.88 -6.51 -2.52
N VAL A 198 19.41 -6.00 -1.39
CA VAL A 198 19.84 -4.70 -0.84
C VAL A 198 21.32 -4.70 -0.44
N GLU A 199 21.83 -5.80 0.14
CA GLU A 199 23.25 -5.96 0.46
C GLU A 199 24.12 -6.03 -0.81
N GLN A 200 23.67 -6.76 -1.84
CA GLN A 200 24.36 -6.82 -3.14
C GLN A 200 24.36 -5.47 -3.86
N ALA A 201 23.22 -4.76 -3.88
CA ALA A 201 23.11 -3.43 -4.49
C ALA A 201 24.00 -2.40 -3.78
N ARG A 202 24.08 -2.44 -2.44
CA ARG A 202 25.04 -1.64 -1.67
C ARG A 202 26.48 -1.98 -2.00
N ALA A 203 26.83 -3.27 -2.00
CA ALA A 203 28.18 -3.72 -2.33
C ALA A 203 28.60 -3.44 -3.78
N ALA A 204 27.64 -3.32 -4.71
CA ALA A 204 27.89 -2.85 -6.08
C ALA A 204 28.12 -1.33 -6.11
N ALA A 205 27.22 -0.55 -5.51
CA ALA A 205 27.35 0.90 -5.43
C ALA A 205 28.64 1.36 -4.71
N ASP A 206 29.05 0.66 -3.64
CA ASP A 206 30.31 0.92 -2.94
C ASP A 206 31.53 0.69 -3.86
N ARG A 207 31.51 -0.36 -4.70
CA ARG A 207 32.56 -0.61 -5.70
C ARG A 207 32.60 0.50 -6.74
N GLU A 208 31.46 0.82 -7.36
CA GLU A 208 31.33 1.90 -8.34
C GLU A 208 31.83 3.24 -7.77
N VAL A 209 31.49 3.56 -6.52
CA VAL A 209 31.99 4.75 -5.82
C VAL A 209 33.51 4.69 -5.58
N THR A 210 34.09 3.54 -5.24
CA THR A 210 35.56 3.42 -5.13
C THR A 210 36.28 3.50 -6.48
N GLU A 211 35.69 2.94 -7.54
CA GLU A 211 36.23 2.99 -8.90
C GLU A 211 36.16 4.40 -9.48
N ALA A 212 35.02 5.10 -9.34
CA ALA A 212 34.87 6.50 -9.71
C ALA A 212 35.83 7.42 -8.94
N ARG A 213 36.02 7.18 -7.63
CA ARG A 213 37.03 7.91 -6.82
C ARG A 213 38.46 7.66 -7.31
N ARG A 214 38.78 6.43 -7.73
CA ARG A 214 40.09 6.06 -8.29
C ARG A 214 40.32 6.72 -9.65
N VAL A 215 39.32 6.71 -10.55
CA VAL A 215 39.39 7.40 -11.85
C VAL A 215 39.58 8.90 -11.64
N LEU A 216 38.75 9.54 -10.81
CA LEU A 216 38.86 10.96 -10.48
C LEU A 216 40.21 11.34 -9.85
N ALA A 217 40.83 10.44 -9.08
CA ALA A 217 42.17 10.67 -8.53
C ALA A 217 43.24 10.65 -9.63
N VAL A 218 43.18 9.68 -10.55
CA VAL A 218 44.10 9.58 -11.70
C VAL A 218 43.91 10.76 -12.66
N GLU A 219 42.68 11.20 -12.91
CA GLU A 219 42.39 12.39 -13.73
C GLU A 219 42.91 13.67 -13.09
N LYS A 220 42.74 13.85 -11.78
CA LYS A 220 43.32 14.97 -11.03
C LYS A 220 44.84 14.96 -11.07
N GLU A 221 45.48 13.80 -10.95
CA GLU A 221 46.93 13.68 -11.09
C GLU A 221 47.39 14.00 -12.52
N ARG A 222 46.68 13.50 -13.54
CA ARG A 222 46.94 13.79 -14.95
C ARG A 222 46.86 15.29 -15.24
N LEU A 223 45.77 15.94 -14.81
CA LEU A 223 45.55 17.39 -14.99
C LEU A 223 46.57 18.21 -14.19
N ALA A 224 46.97 17.79 -12.98
CA ALA A 224 48.00 18.47 -12.21
C ALA A 224 49.39 18.38 -12.87
N ARG A 225 49.75 17.22 -13.43
CA ARG A 225 50.97 17.04 -14.23
C ARG A 225 50.94 17.91 -15.48
N GLU A 226 49.88 17.80 -16.28
CA GLU A 226 49.66 18.56 -17.52
C GLU A 226 49.69 20.08 -17.27
N ALA A 227 49.10 20.57 -16.17
CA ALA A 227 49.23 21.97 -15.76
C ALA A 227 50.66 22.34 -15.33
N SER A 228 51.37 21.47 -14.61
CA SER A 228 52.76 21.71 -14.19
C SER A 228 53.75 21.69 -15.35
N GLU A 229 53.54 20.83 -16.35
CA GLU A 229 54.34 20.71 -17.57
C GLU A 229 54.12 21.92 -18.48
N ASN A 230 52.86 22.37 -18.64
CA ASN A 230 52.53 23.60 -19.34
C ASN A 230 53.11 24.84 -18.63
N HIS A 231 53.05 24.91 -17.30
CA HIS A 231 53.69 25.99 -16.55
C HIS A 231 55.21 25.97 -16.67
N ALA A 232 55.86 24.80 -16.55
CA ALA A 232 57.29 24.64 -16.74
C ALA A 232 57.71 25.11 -18.15
N SER A 233 57.02 24.64 -19.20
CA SER A 233 57.24 25.05 -20.58
C SER A 233 57.09 26.58 -20.76
N ALA A 234 56.04 27.18 -20.20
CA ALA A 234 55.85 28.63 -20.24
C ALA A 234 56.96 29.40 -19.50
N THR A 235 57.39 28.93 -18.32
CA THR A 235 58.51 29.54 -17.59
C THR A 235 59.85 29.40 -18.32
N GLU A 236 60.09 28.28 -19.00
CA GLU A 236 61.30 28.08 -19.81
C GLU A 236 61.29 28.97 -21.06
N GLN A 237 60.14 29.11 -21.73
CA GLN A 237 59.96 30.02 -22.87
C GLN A 237 60.14 31.48 -22.47
N THR A 238 59.53 31.92 -21.37
CA THR A 238 59.73 33.28 -20.85
C THR A 238 61.17 33.52 -20.38
N ALA A 239 61.83 32.55 -19.74
CA ALA A 239 63.24 32.65 -19.37
C ALA A 239 64.16 32.75 -20.61
N LYS A 240 63.86 32.01 -21.70
CA LYS A 240 64.55 32.15 -22.99
C LYS A 240 64.35 33.55 -23.57
N LEU A 241 63.11 34.05 -23.62
CA LEU A 241 62.79 35.40 -24.12
C LEU A 241 63.47 36.51 -23.29
N VAL A 242 63.51 36.39 -21.97
CA VAL A 242 64.22 37.32 -21.08
C VAL A 242 65.73 37.26 -21.32
N LYS A 243 66.32 36.06 -21.42
CA LYS A 243 67.76 35.90 -21.72
C LYS A 243 68.14 36.46 -23.09
N ASP A 244 67.29 36.27 -24.10
CA ASP A 244 67.44 36.85 -25.43
C ASP A 244 67.34 38.38 -25.39
N ALA A 245 66.37 38.92 -24.64
CA ALA A 245 66.20 40.36 -24.44
C ALA A 245 67.40 40.97 -23.71
N GLU A 246 67.89 40.35 -22.63
CA GLU A 246 69.13 40.74 -21.95
C GLU A 246 70.33 40.71 -22.90
N THR A 247 70.44 39.70 -23.74
CA THR A 247 71.57 39.56 -24.68
C THR A 247 71.52 40.65 -25.76
N ARG A 248 70.31 40.98 -26.26
CA ARG A 248 70.09 42.09 -27.20
C ARG A 248 70.33 43.45 -26.53
N ALA A 249 69.97 43.61 -25.26
CA ALA A 249 70.21 44.82 -24.47
C ALA A 249 71.71 45.03 -24.21
N LYS A 250 72.43 44.01 -23.71
CA LYS A 250 73.90 44.04 -23.54
C LYS A 250 74.60 44.35 -24.87
N ALA A 251 74.21 43.68 -25.95
CA ALA A 251 74.73 43.99 -27.28
C ALA A 251 74.31 45.37 -27.83
N ALA A 252 73.30 46.05 -27.27
CA ALA A 252 72.98 47.43 -27.59
C ALA A 252 73.79 48.42 -26.73
N ASP A 253 73.96 48.13 -25.43
CA ASP A 253 74.83 48.88 -24.51
C ASP A 253 76.29 48.89 -25.00
N ASP A 254 76.81 47.74 -25.43
CA ASP A 254 78.18 47.60 -25.92
C ASP A 254 78.37 48.34 -27.27
N ARG A 255 77.37 48.29 -28.17
CA ARG A 255 77.39 49.15 -29.37
C ARG A 255 77.29 50.63 -29.04
N ALA A 256 76.53 51.01 -28.01
CA ALA A 256 76.46 52.40 -27.56
C ALA A 256 77.80 52.85 -26.95
N ARG A 257 78.48 51.99 -26.20
CA ARG A 257 79.85 52.22 -25.71
C ARG A 257 80.82 52.38 -26.88
N ASP A 258 80.84 51.46 -27.83
CA ASP A 258 81.71 51.54 -29.02
C ASP A 258 81.49 52.85 -29.80
N ILE A 259 80.24 53.28 -29.97
CA ILE A 259 79.89 54.54 -30.63
C ILE A 259 80.35 55.75 -29.79
N MET A 260 80.20 55.73 -28.47
CA MET A 260 80.70 56.78 -27.58
C MET A 260 82.23 56.86 -27.60
N ASP A 261 82.92 55.71 -27.62
CA ASP A 261 84.37 55.58 -27.70
C ASP A 261 84.91 56.08 -29.05
N GLN A 262 84.22 55.76 -30.15
CA GLN A 262 84.54 56.28 -31.49
C GLN A 262 84.29 57.79 -31.57
N ALA A 263 83.18 58.28 -31.00
CA ALA A 263 82.87 59.71 -30.94
C ALA A 263 83.86 60.49 -30.06
N ALA A 264 84.34 59.90 -28.96
CA ALA A 264 85.42 60.46 -28.13
C ALA A 264 86.73 60.53 -28.93
N LYS A 265 87.18 59.41 -29.52
CA LYS A 265 88.40 59.36 -30.36
C LYS A 265 88.32 60.33 -31.54
N ALA A 266 87.15 60.50 -32.16
CA ALA A 266 86.93 61.46 -33.23
C ALA A 266 86.99 62.92 -32.75
N ARG A 267 86.44 63.23 -31.55
CA ARG A 267 86.57 64.55 -30.92
C ARG A 267 88.02 64.85 -30.53
N ASP A 268 88.72 63.88 -29.95
CA ASP A 268 90.13 64.02 -29.57
C ASP A 268 91.00 64.25 -30.81
N ALA A 269 90.82 63.46 -31.88
CA ALA A 269 91.49 63.63 -33.15
C ALA A 269 91.19 65.01 -33.78
N ALA A 270 89.93 65.41 -33.86
CA ALA A 270 89.54 66.72 -34.37
C ALA A 270 90.12 67.88 -33.52
N SER A 271 90.22 67.71 -32.20
CA SER A 271 90.85 68.70 -31.32
C SER A 271 92.36 68.79 -31.53
N ALA A 272 93.03 67.66 -31.79
CA ALA A 272 94.45 67.60 -32.10
C ALA A 272 94.77 68.14 -33.50
N GLU A 273 93.88 67.93 -34.47
CA GLU A 273 93.97 68.53 -35.81
C GLU A 273 93.72 70.04 -35.75
N ALA A 274 92.72 70.50 -34.99
CA ALA A 274 92.49 71.92 -34.74
C ALA A 274 93.69 72.57 -34.03
N ALA A 275 94.29 71.91 -33.04
CA ALA A 275 95.50 72.37 -32.38
C ALA A 275 96.70 72.47 -33.35
N ARG A 276 96.93 71.45 -34.19
CA ARG A 276 97.95 71.48 -35.25
C ARG A 276 97.70 72.58 -36.28
N LEU A 277 96.45 72.82 -36.66
CA LEU A 277 96.07 73.87 -37.61
C LEU A 277 96.33 75.26 -36.98
N LEU A 278 95.98 75.45 -35.70
CA LEU A 278 96.31 76.67 -34.95
C LEU A 278 97.83 76.86 -34.77
N ASP A 279 98.60 75.80 -34.53
CA ASP A 279 100.06 75.90 -34.38
C ASP A 279 100.77 76.12 -35.72
N ASN A 280 100.29 75.52 -36.81
CA ASN A 280 100.72 75.84 -38.17
C ASN A 280 100.38 77.29 -38.53
N ALA A 281 99.16 77.76 -38.24
CA ALA A 281 98.76 79.14 -38.48
C ALA A 281 99.57 80.14 -37.65
N LYS A 282 99.94 79.81 -36.40
CA LYS A 282 100.91 80.59 -35.60
C LYS A 282 102.30 80.56 -36.21
N ALA A 283 102.76 79.42 -36.73
CA ALA A 283 104.05 79.29 -37.38
C ALA A 283 104.12 80.13 -38.67
N GLU A 284 103.12 80.00 -39.55
CA GLU A 284 102.94 80.80 -40.76
C GLU A 284 102.83 82.30 -40.44
N ALA A 285 102.01 82.68 -39.45
CA ALA A 285 101.93 84.08 -38.99
C ALA A 285 103.26 84.59 -38.44
N SER A 286 104.01 83.77 -37.68
CA SER A 286 105.34 84.15 -37.18
C SER A 286 106.37 84.27 -38.31
N GLN A 287 106.31 83.41 -39.32
CA GLN A 287 107.13 83.50 -40.53
C GLN A 287 106.79 84.76 -41.32
N LEU A 288 105.50 85.04 -41.53
CA LEU A 288 105.02 86.21 -42.27
C LEU A 288 105.35 87.52 -41.53
N VAL A 289 105.20 87.56 -40.20
CA VAL A 289 105.66 88.68 -39.36
C VAL A 289 107.19 88.81 -39.41
N SER A 290 107.95 87.71 -39.41
CA SER A 290 109.41 87.76 -39.52
C SER A 290 109.88 88.23 -40.89
N GLY A 291 109.20 87.81 -41.96
CA GLY A 291 109.44 88.21 -43.35
C GLY A 291 109.12 89.67 -43.56
N ALA A 292 107.93 90.12 -43.16
CA ALA A 292 107.54 91.54 -43.18
C ALA A 292 108.46 92.39 -42.29
N SER A 293 108.96 91.86 -41.16
CA SER A 293 109.95 92.55 -40.33
C SER A 293 111.32 92.64 -41.00
N ALA A 294 111.77 91.59 -41.69
CA ALA A 294 113.01 91.58 -42.45
C ALA A 294 112.94 92.48 -43.69
N GLU A 295 111.79 92.52 -44.37
CA GLU A 295 111.51 93.41 -45.49
C GLU A 295 111.42 94.87 -45.02
N ALA A 296 110.75 95.16 -43.90
CA ALA A 296 110.78 96.47 -43.26
C ALA A 296 112.18 96.86 -42.76
N GLN A 297 113.01 95.90 -42.35
CA GLN A 297 114.42 96.13 -42.03
C GLN A 297 115.22 96.47 -43.29
N HIS A 298 115.00 95.75 -44.38
CA HIS A 298 115.63 95.99 -45.68
C HIS A 298 115.24 97.35 -46.26
N ILE A 299 113.94 97.71 -46.23
CA ILE A 299 113.42 99.03 -46.64
C ILE A 299 114.02 100.14 -45.77
N ARG A 300 114.14 99.95 -44.45
CA ARG A 300 114.82 100.92 -43.57
C ARG A 300 116.29 101.08 -43.94
N VAL A 301 117.01 99.98 -44.15
CA VAL A 301 118.45 100.00 -44.51
C VAL A 301 118.67 100.62 -45.89
N SER A 302 117.87 100.28 -46.90
CA SER A 302 117.97 100.89 -48.23
C SER A 302 117.63 102.38 -48.19
N ALA A 303 116.55 102.78 -47.50
CA ALA A 303 116.21 104.19 -47.31
C ALA A 303 117.31 104.98 -46.59
N THR A 304 117.96 104.42 -45.56
CA THR A 304 119.14 105.07 -44.94
C THR A 304 120.34 105.11 -45.88
N THR A 305 120.55 104.10 -46.72
CA THR A 305 121.67 104.04 -47.69
C THR A 305 121.49 105.08 -48.80
N ASP A 306 120.26 105.26 -49.30
CA ASP A 306 119.94 106.27 -50.31
C ASP A 306 119.89 107.68 -49.72
N ALA A 307 119.44 107.86 -48.47
CA ALA A 307 119.59 109.12 -47.75
C ALA A 307 121.08 109.49 -47.52
N GLU A 308 121.94 108.52 -47.21
CA GLU A 308 123.39 108.72 -47.17
C GLU A 308 123.96 109.10 -48.53
N ARG A 309 123.53 108.46 -49.62
CA ARG A 309 123.94 108.81 -51.00
C ARG A 309 123.53 110.24 -51.34
N GLN A 310 122.28 110.63 -51.10
CA GLN A 310 121.80 112.00 -51.29
C GLN A 310 122.61 113.00 -50.44
N THR A 311 122.91 112.65 -49.18
CA THR A 311 123.76 113.48 -48.31
C THR A 311 125.19 113.63 -48.83
N ARG A 312 125.75 112.60 -49.48
CA ARG A 312 127.09 112.67 -50.12
C ARG A 312 127.07 113.51 -51.40
N VAL A 313 126.00 113.44 -52.21
CA VAL A 313 125.81 114.29 -53.40
C VAL A 313 125.69 115.76 -52.99
N LEU A 314 124.80 116.08 -52.04
CA LEU A 314 124.61 117.45 -51.53
C LEU A 314 125.91 118.03 -50.93
N ARG A 315 126.73 117.21 -50.26
CA ARG A 315 128.07 117.64 -49.77
C ARG A 315 129.03 117.95 -50.92
N ALA A 316 129.03 117.17 -52.00
CA ALA A 316 129.86 117.44 -53.17
C ALA A 316 129.45 118.74 -53.89
N GLU A 317 128.15 119.01 -54.01
CA GLU A 317 127.64 120.28 -54.56
C GLU A 317 128.04 121.48 -53.68
N VAL A 318 127.99 121.35 -52.35
CA VAL A 318 128.47 122.39 -51.42
C VAL A 318 129.98 122.64 -51.56
N GLU A 319 130.80 121.61 -51.73
CA GLU A 319 132.23 121.80 -52.01
C GLU A 319 132.47 122.49 -53.36
N GLU A 320 131.71 122.16 -54.40
CA GLU A 320 131.86 122.80 -55.72
C GLU A 320 131.46 124.28 -55.69
N LEU A 321 130.41 124.62 -54.94
CA LEU A 321 130.02 126.01 -54.67
C LEU A 321 131.09 126.77 -53.88
N GLN A 322 131.78 126.12 -52.93
CA GLN A 322 132.92 126.72 -52.22
C GLN A 322 134.11 126.95 -53.15
N ARG A 323 134.48 125.99 -54.01
CA ARG A 323 135.53 126.17 -55.03
C ARG A 323 135.22 127.33 -55.98
N LYS A 324 133.96 127.48 -56.40
CA LYS A 324 133.48 128.60 -57.23
C LYS A 324 133.59 129.95 -56.51
N ARG A 325 133.19 130.02 -55.22
CA ARG A 325 133.36 131.21 -54.37
C ARG A 325 134.83 131.64 -54.28
N ASP A 326 135.73 130.70 -54.02
CA ASP A 326 137.15 131.01 -53.73
C ASP A 326 137.92 131.44 -54.99
N GLY A 327 137.55 130.92 -56.17
CA GLY A 327 138.05 131.43 -57.46
C GLY A 327 137.65 132.88 -57.75
N ILE A 328 136.40 133.26 -57.44
CA ILE A 328 135.91 134.64 -57.62
C ILE A 328 136.61 135.60 -56.67
N MET A 329 136.86 135.19 -55.41
CA MET A 329 137.61 135.98 -54.44
C MET A 329 139.05 136.24 -54.89
N ALA A 330 139.71 135.30 -55.56
CA ALA A 330 141.05 135.50 -56.11
C ALA A 330 141.09 136.55 -57.23
N GLN A 331 140.11 136.54 -58.15
CA GLN A 331 140.03 137.52 -59.24
C GLN A 331 139.76 138.95 -58.75
N MET A 332 139.08 139.11 -57.62
CA MET A 332 138.83 140.43 -57.00
C MET A 332 140.05 141.02 -56.27
N GLY A 333 141.12 140.24 -56.05
CA GLY A 333 142.37 140.74 -55.48
C GLY A 333 143.17 141.63 -56.44
N GLN A 334 143.18 141.29 -57.73
CA GLN A 334 144.06 141.90 -58.74
C GLN A 334 143.53 143.24 -59.31
N LEU A 335 142.31 143.65 -58.93
CA LEU A 335 141.68 144.92 -59.33
C LEU A 335 141.54 145.93 -58.17
N ARG A 336 142.03 145.60 -56.97
CA ARG A 336 141.89 146.43 -55.76
C ARG A 336 143.07 147.38 -55.50
N ASP A 337 144.16 147.23 -56.25
CA ASP A 337 145.38 148.06 -56.14
C ASP A 337 145.36 149.29 -57.09
N ILE A 338 144.29 149.44 -57.88
CA ILE A 338 144.02 150.60 -58.74
C ILE A 338 142.61 151.09 -58.40
N VAL A 339 142.44 152.41 -58.25
CA VAL A 339 141.22 153.07 -57.73
C VAL A 339 140.96 152.81 -56.24
N SER A 340 141.88 153.31 -55.42
CA SER A 340 141.47 154.13 -54.27
C SER A 340 140.72 155.39 -54.73
N THR A 341 140.01 156.09 -53.82
CA THR A 341 140.13 157.56 -53.58
C THR A 341 138.83 158.25 -53.08
N PHE A 342 137.60 157.88 -53.51
CA PHE A 342 136.41 158.76 -53.25
C PHE A 342 135.13 158.13 -52.65
N ALA A 343 134.91 158.40 -51.36
CA ALA A 343 133.67 158.95 -50.76
C ALA A 343 132.35 158.06 -50.72
N PRO A 344 131.17 158.53 -50.21
CA PRO A 344 130.55 157.91 -49.01
C PRO A 344 129.01 157.64 -49.05
N SER A 345 128.40 157.32 -47.88
CA SER A 345 126.94 157.17 -47.58
C SER A 345 126.23 155.87 -48.06
N ALA A 346 125.09 155.38 -47.50
CA ALA A 346 124.39 155.65 -46.22
C ALA A 346 123.34 154.55 -45.83
N VAL A 347 122.88 154.63 -44.57
CA VAL A 347 121.75 154.02 -43.81
C VAL A 347 120.49 153.50 -44.59
N VAL A 348 119.85 152.38 -44.18
CA VAL A 348 118.48 152.17 -43.57
C VAL A 348 118.13 150.65 -43.67
N LYS A 349 117.76 149.86 -42.62
CA LYS A 349 116.50 149.72 -41.82
C LYS A 349 115.27 149.21 -42.64
N ASP A 350 114.27 148.44 -42.19
CA ASP A 350 113.84 147.88 -40.87
C ASP A 350 112.97 146.59 -41.03
N ASP A 351 112.84 145.78 -39.96
CA ASP A 351 111.70 145.00 -39.35
C ASP A 351 110.52 144.40 -40.21
N ASP A 352 109.67 143.43 -39.78
CA ASP A 352 109.50 142.68 -38.51
C ASP A 352 108.88 141.23 -38.67
N LYS A 353 108.54 140.58 -37.53
CA LYS A 353 107.83 139.29 -37.23
C LYS A 353 106.51 139.04 -38.04
N VAL A 354 105.83 137.86 -38.07
CA VAL A 354 105.30 136.92 -37.03
C VAL A 354 105.02 135.55 -37.72
N LYS A 355 105.45 134.35 -37.31
CA LYS A 355 105.25 133.46 -36.12
C LYS A 355 103.95 132.58 -36.14
N ALA A 356 104.10 131.32 -35.70
CA ALA A 356 103.07 130.31 -35.31
C ALA A 356 102.40 129.49 -36.44
N GLU A 357 102.05 128.19 -36.31
CA GLU A 357 102.48 127.10 -35.39
C GLU A 357 101.95 125.72 -35.90
N PRO A 358 102.62 124.57 -35.62
CA PRO A 358 101.99 123.23 -35.74
C PRO A 358 102.27 122.27 -34.56
N LYS A 359 101.28 121.45 -34.16
CA LYS A 359 101.32 120.25 -33.28
C LYS A 359 99.89 119.66 -33.11
N ALA A 360 99.61 118.39 -32.73
CA ALA A 360 100.41 117.18 -32.48
C ALA A 360 99.52 115.90 -32.56
N GLU A 361 100.14 114.70 -32.65
CA GLU A 361 99.82 113.38 -31.99
C GLU A 361 98.37 112.80 -31.96
N GLU A 362 98.06 111.48 -31.97
CA GLU A 362 98.78 110.17 -31.95
C GLU A 362 97.84 109.07 -32.60
N LYS A 363 97.84 107.72 -32.47
CA LYS A 363 98.55 106.66 -31.68
C LYS A 363 98.71 105.31 -32.48
N ALA A 364 98.16 104.18 -31.99
CA ALA A 364 98.17 102.79 -32.54
C ALA A 364 96.85 102.06 -32.10
N ALA A 365 96.49 100.79 -32.41
CA ALA A 365 97.19 99.59 -32.91
C ALA A 365 96.20 98.58 -33.61
N PRO A 366 96.63 97.42 -34.19
CA PRO A 366 95.80 96.52 -35.04
C PRO A 366 95.59 95.04 -34.57
N ALA A 367 94.67 94.30 -35.24
CA ALA A 367 94.73 92.86 -35.68
C ALA A 367 93.43 91.99 -35.55
N GLU A 368 92.88 91.53 -36.70
CA GLU A 368 92.44 90.15 -37.13
C GLU A 368 91.68 89.10 -36.22
N PRO A 369 91.06 88.01 -36.76
CA PRO A 369 90.24 87.83 -38.00
C PRO A 369 89.05 86.79 -37.94
N LYS A 370 88.29 86.67 -39.06
CA LYS A 370 87.52 85.49 -39.61
C LYS A 370 86.41 84.74 -38.83
N ALA A 371 85.26 84.51 -39.52
CA ALA A 371 84.46 83.25 -39.54
C ALA A 371 83.36 83.28 -40.66
N GLU A 372 82.82 82.13 -41.07
CA GLU A 372 81.74 81.97 -42.09
C GLU A 372 80.46 81.31 -41.51
N ALA A 373 79.39 81.21 -42.32
CA ALA A 373 78.04 80.70 -41.98
C ALA A 373 77.68 79.45 -42.86
N PRO A 374 76.42 79.01 -43.10
CA PRO A 374 75.11 79.22 -42.43
C PRO A 374 74.32 77.90 -42.17
N ALA A 375 73.06 77.97 -41.67
CA ALA A 375 72.06 76.88 -41.77
C ALA A 375 70.59 77.36 -41.56
N GLU A 376 69.64 76.76 -42.29
CA GLU A 376 68.16 76.84 -42.11
C GLU A 376 67.57 75.42 -42.39
N ALA A 377 66.67 74.87 -41.55
CA ALA A 377 65.19 74.82 -41.68
C ALA A 377 64.66 73.77 -42.73
N LYS A 378 63.47 73.15 -42.66
CA LYS A 378 62.32 73.19 -41.72
C LYS A 378 61.33 72.02 -41.97
N ALA A 379 60.53 71.63 -40.95
CA ALA A 379 59.19 70.97 -41.03
C ALA A 379 59.09 69.57 -41.75
N GLU A 380 57.97 68.82 -41.80
CA GLU A 380 56.58 69.00 -41.29
C GLU A 380 55.88 67.64 -40.95
N GLU A 381 54.60 67.66 -40.58
CA GLU A 381 53.71 66.56 -40.07
C GLU A 381 52.70 66.07 -41.17
N PRO A 382 51.56 65.32 -40.95
CA PRO A 382 51.06 64.43 -39.88
C PRO A 382 50.31 63.14 -40.39
N ALA A 383 49.53 62.48 -39.49
CA ALA A 383 48.26 61.73 -39.72
C ALA A 383 48.26 60.33 -40.39
N ALA A 384 47.20 59.49 -40.35
CA ALA A 384 46.14 59.16 -39.35
C ALA A 384 45.21 58.04 -39.92
N ALA A 385 44.55 57.19 -39.10
CA ALA A 385 43.29 56.46 -39.39
C ALA A 385 42.85 55.48 -38.27
N GLU A 386 41.55 55.16 -38.22
CA GLU A 386 40.87 54.09 -37.45
C GLU A 386 40.84 52.77 -38.29
N ASP A 387 40.22 51.61 -37.97
CA ASP A 387 38.86 51.39 -37.43
C ASP A 387 38.53 49.90 -37.08
N ASP A 388 37.42 49.73 -36.35
CA ASP A 388 36.38 48.66 -36.26
C ASP A 388 36.59 47.13 -35.96
N ALA A 389 35.58 46.58 -35.24
CA ALA A 389 34.96 45.22 -35.18
C ALA A 389 35.80 43.90 -35.22
N ASP A 390 35.34 42.68 -34.86
CA ASP A 390 34.17 42.11 -34.13
C ASP A 390 34.69 40.82 -33.40
N GLU A 391 33.99 39.76 -32.92
CA GLU A 391 32.61 39.21 -32.92
C GLU A 391 32.43 38.37 -31.62
N ALA A 392 31.24 37.82 -31.31
CA ALA A 392 31.04 36.80 -30.26
C ALA A 392 30.04 35.70 -30.67
N VAL A 393 30.32 34.44 -30.31
CA VAL A 393 29.59 33.24 -30.82
C VAL A 393 28.84 32.46 -29.73
N GLU A 394 27.68 31.92 -30.13
CA GLU A 394 26.62 31.23 -29.38
C GLU A 394 27.01 30.27 -28.23
N GLU A 395 26.18 30.28 -27.18
CA GLU A 395 26.02 29.19 -26.22
C GLU A 395 24.85 28.27 -26.64
N LYS A 396 25.03 26.94 -26.54
CA LYS A 396 23.95 25.95 -26.66
C LYS A 396 23.94 25.02 -25.45
N THR A 397 22.85 25.04 -24.71
CA THR A 397 22.54 24.13 -23.59
C THR A 397 21.30 23.29 -23.91
N SER A 398 21.21 22.12 -23.26
CA SER A 398 20.16 21.10 -23.47
C SER A 398 19.24 20.97 -22.26
#